data_AF-A0A8K1LD36-F1
#
_entry.id   AF-A0A8K1LD36-F1
#
_cell.length_a   1.000
_cell.length_b   1.000
_cell.length_c   1.000
_cell.angle_alpha   90.00
_cell.angle_beta   90.00
_cell.angle_gamma   90.00
#
_symmetry.space_group_name_H-M   'P 1'
#
loop_
_entity.id
_entity.type
_entity.pdbx_description
1 polymer ?
#
loop_
_entity_poly.entity_id
_entity_poly.type
_entity_poly.pdbx_seq_one_letter_code
_entity_poly.pdbx_strand_id
1 'polypeptide(L)'
;KCMFCRQRVKKISGACIQCSYGCCPASFHVTCAHAAGMLMEPDDWPYVVYITCFRHKINQSVRAKGCGKAITVGQTVITKHRNTRYYSCRVIGVTSQLFYEVMFDDGSFSLDTFPEDIVSRDCLRLGPPAEGEVVQVKWPDGKLYGAKYLGTNTAHMYQVEFEDGSQIVMKREEIYTLDEELPKRVKARL
;
A
#
# COMPACT_ATOMS: atom_id res chain seq x y z
N LYS A 1 -12.59 11.07 -2.16
CA LYS A 1 -13.90 11.76 -2.12
C LYS A 1 -14.96 10.68 -2.14
N CYS A 2 -15.82 10.63 -1.13
CA CYS A 2 -16.80 9.55 -0.99
C CYS A 2 -17.70 9.44 -2.21
N MET A 3 -17.72 8.26 -2.86
CA MET A 3 -18.48 8.06 -4.10
C MET A 3 -20.00 8.24 -3.91
N PHE A 4 -20.50 8.03 -2.69
CA PHE A 4 -21.93 8.14 -2.37
C PHE A 4 -22.38 9.58 -2.09
N CYS A 5 -21.63 10.33 -1.29
CA CYS A 5 -22.07 11.65 -0.84
C CYS A 5 -21.46 12.82 -1.65
N ARG A 6 -20.49 12.56 -2.54
CA ARG A 6 -19.78 13.59 -3.32
C ARG A 6 -20.69 14.55 -4.12
N GLN A 7 -21.89 14.11 -4.49
CA GLN A 7 -22.85 14.89 -5.29
C GLN A 7 -24.00 15.46 -4.45
N ARG A 8 -24.17 15.01 -3.20
CA ARG A 8 -25.36 15.33 -2.39
C ARG A 8 -25.09 16.25 -1.21
N VAL A 9 -23.84 16.37 -0.75
CA VAL A 9 -23.52 17.08 0.50
C VAL A 9 -22.47 18.17 0.26
N LYS A 10 -22.82 19.44 0.54
CA LYS A 10 -21.93 20.61 0.42
C LYS A 10 -20.82 20.62 1.48
N LYS A 11 -21.02 19.98 2.64
CA LYS A 11 -20.08 19.91 3.76
C LYS A 11 -19.68 18.45 4.00
N ILE A 12 -18.45 18.09 3.65
CA ILE A 12 -17.96 16.71 3.75
C ILE A 12 -17.43 16.52 5.17
N SER A 13 -18.11 15.73 6.00
CA SER A 13 -17.58 15.27 7.30
C SER A 13 -17.18 13.80 7.22
N GLY A 14 -16.02 13.48 7.77
CA GLY A 14 -15.50 12.11 7.89
C GLY A 14 -14.32 11.77 6.98
N ALA A 15 -13.51 10.80 7.41
CA ALA A 15 -12.43 10.22 6.63
C ALA A 15 -12.99 9.23 5.59
N CYS A 16 -12.48 9.28 4.37
CA CYS A 16 -12.78 8.27 3.36
C CYS A 16 -11.80 7.10 3.52
N ILE A 17 -12.32 5.88 3.52
CA ILE A 17 -11.53 4.67 3.33
C ILE A 17 -11.59 4.23 1.86
N GLN A 18 -10.61 3.44 1.41
CA GLN A 18 -10.61 2.85 0.07
C GLN A 18 -11.22 1.46 0.10
N CYS A 19 -11.75 1.03 -1.04
CA CYS A 19 -12.14 -0.36 -1.24
C CYS A 19 -10.91 -1.26 -1.09
N SER A 20 -11.02 -2.30 -0.26
CA SER A 20 -9.93 -3.24 0.06
C SER A 20 -9.59 -4.20 -1.08
N TYR A 21 -10.33 -4.16 -2.19
CA TYR A 21 -10.09 -5.03 -3.34
C TYR A 21 -9.07 -4.43 -4.30
N GLY A 22 -7.82 -4.92 -4.23
CA GLY A 22 -6.73 -4.53 -5.13
C GLY A 22 -6.47 -3.02 -5.14
N CYS A 23 -6.12 -2.45 -6.30
CA CYS A 23 -5.90 -1.01 -6.47
C CYS A 23 -7.20 -0.26 -6.79
N CYS A 24 -8.33 -0.66 -6.20
CA CYS A 24 -9.60 -0.01 -6.51
C CYS A 24 -9.57 1.46 -6.06
N PRO A 25 -9.79 2.44 -6.96
CA PRO A 25 -9.80 3.85 -6.60
C PRO A 25 -11.09 4.28 -5.88
N ALA A 26 -12.03 3.35 -5.66
CA ALA A 26 -13.27 3.63 -4.97
C ALA A 26 -12.97 4.01 -3.52
N SER A 27 -13.39 5.21 -3.12
CA SER A 27 -13.30 5.69 -1.76
C SER A 27 -14.68 6.09 -1.26
N PHE A 28 -15.00 5.76 -0.02
CA PHE A 28 -16.29 6.06 0.62
C PHE A 28 -16.11 6.28 2.12
N HIS A 29 -17.05 6.99 2.74
CA HIS A 29 -17.15 6.99 4.20
C HIS A 29 -17.72 5.66 4.65
N VAL A 30 -17.26 5.15 5.80
CA VAL A 30 -17.77 3.91 6.40
C VAL A 30 -19.30 3.98 6.55
N THR A 31 -19.81 5.08 7.10
CA THR A 31 -21.26 5.29 7.28
C THR A 31 -22.04 5.32 5.97
N CYS A 32 -21.50 5.95 4.92
CA CYS A 32 -22.14 5.97 3.60
C CYS A 32 -22.15 4.58 2.95
N ALA A 33 -21.06 3.83 3.10
CA ALA A 33 -20.97 2.46 2.60
C ALA A 33 -21.96 1.54 3.32
N HIS A 34 -22.07 1.65 4.65
CA HIS A 34 -23.06 0.92 5.43
C HIS A 34 -24.49 1.26 5.00
N ALA A 35 -24.83 2.55 4.90
CA ALA A 35 -26.16 2.98 4.45
C ALA A 35 -26.48 2.55 3.01
N ALA A 36 -25.47 2.37 2.16
CA ALA A 36 -25.62 1.84 0.81
C ALA A 36 -25.69 0.30 0.77
N GLY A 37 -25.58 -0.41 1.89
CA GLY A 37 -25.61 -1.88 1.94
C GLY A 37 -24.33 -2.52 1.38
N MET A 38 -23.17 -1.88 1.55
CA MET A 38 -21.87 -2.51 1.32
C MET A 38 -21.60 -3.56 2.38
N LEU A 39 -21.09 -4.71 1.96
CA LEU A 39 -20.65 -5.76 2.86
C LEU A 39 -19.34 -5.32 3.53
N MET A 40 -19.32 -5.36 4.86
CA MET A 40 -18.14 -5.16 5.68
C MET A 40 -17.91 -6.46 6.43
N GLU A 41 -16.79 -7.12 6.19
CA GLU A 41 -16.42 -8.34 6.91
C GLU A 41 -15.32 -7.98 7.91
N PRO A 42 -15.35 -8.55 9.13
CA PRO A 42 -14.18 -8.56 10.00
C PRO A 42 -13.03 -9.24 9.23
N ASP A 43 -11.85 -8.63 9.27
CA ASP A 43 -10.62 -9.22 8.71
C ASP A 43 -9.63 -9.46 9.84
N ASP A 44 -8.62 -10.29 9.58
CA ASP A 44 -7.56 -10.50 10.54
C ASP A 44 -6.79 -9.17 10.76
N TRP A 45 -6.32 -8.99 11.99
CA TRP A 45 -5.42 -7.89 12.31
C TRP A 45 -4.19 -7.99 11.37
N PRO A 46 -3.76 -6.91 10.70
CA PRO A 46 -3.96 -5.50 11.04
C PRO A 46 -5.08 -4.78 10.26
N TYR A 47 -5.76 -5.47 9.35
CA TYR A 47 -6.71 -4.82 8.45
C TYR A 47 -8.10 -4.66 9.04
N VAL A 48 -8.44 -5.43 10.09
CA VAL A 48 -9.63 -5.39 11.01
C VAL A 48 -11.01 -5.40 10.33
N VAL A 49 -11.16 -4.78 9.16
CA VAL A 49 -12.36 -4.68 8.34
C VAL A 49 -11.99 -4.74 6.85
N TYR A 50 -12.50 -5.76 6.17
CA TYR A 50 -12.48 -5.87 4.71
C TYR A 50 -13.77 -5.28 4.12
N ILE A 51 -13.65 -4.30 3.23
CA ILE A 51 -14.82 -3.69 2.58
C ILE A 51 -14.65 -3.54 1.07
N THR A 52 -15.66 -3.99 0.33
CA THR A 52 -15.67 -3.94 -1.15
C THR A 52 -16.71 -2.97 -1.67
N CYS A 53 -16.40 -2.29 -2.79
CA CYS A 53 -17.37 -1.44 -3.47
C CYS A 53 -18.36 -2.28 -4.30
N PHE A 54 -19.45 -1.68 -4.78
CA PHE A 54 -20.42 -2.38 -5.66
C PHE A 54 -19.79 -3.05 -6.88
N ARG A 55 -18.68 -2.51 -7.43
CA ARG A 55 -17.99 -3.12 -8.58
C ARG A 55 -17.37 -4.49 -8.25
N HIS A 56 -17.17 -4.78 -6.96
CA HIS A 56 -16.52 -6.00 -6.46
C HIS A 56 -17.45 -6.83 -5.57
N LYS A 57 -18.73 -6.46 -5.46
CA LYS A 57 -19.76 -7.18 -4.68
C LYS A 57 -20.00 -8.63 -5.14
N ILE A 58 -19.57 -8.98 -6.37
CA ILE A 58 -19.98 -10.22 -7.07
C ILE A 58 -18.88 -11.31 -7.10
N ASN A 59 -17.62 -11.01 -6.77
CA ASN A 59 -16.52 -11.97 -6.85
C ASN A 59 -15.85 -12.20 -5.49
N GLN A 60 -16.57 -12.85 -4.57
CA GLN A 60 -16.03 -13.26 -3.25
C GLN A 60 -15.06 -14.46 -3.34
N SER A 61 -14.98 -15.18 -4.46
CA SER A 61 -14.13 -16.36 -4.60
C SER A 61 -12.65 -16.06 -4.86
N VAL A 62 -12.27 -14.78 -4.92
CA VAL A 62 -10.89 -14.37 -5.19
C VAL A 62 -10.41 -13.49 -4.03
N ARG A 63 -10.29 -14.08 -2.84
CA ARG A 63 -9.43 -13.52 -1.79
C ARG A 63 -8.04 -13.32 -2.39
N ALA A 64 -7.57 -12.08 -2.37
CA ALA A 64 -6.20 -11.67 -2.70
C ALA A 64 -5.58 -12.30 -3.98
N LYS A 65 -6.18 -12.11 -5.16
CA LYS A 65 -5.33 -12.01 -6.36
C LYS A 65 -4.87 -10.57 -6.46
N GLY A 66 -3.61 -10.37 -6.07
CA GLY A 66 -2.95 -9.08 -6.00
C GLY A 66 -3.31 -8.16 -7.16
N CYS A 67 -3.48 -6.89 -6.82
CA CYS A 67 -3.50 -5.86 -7.83
C CYS A 67 -2.23 -5.94 -8.67
N GLY A 68 -2.41 -6.23 -9.94
CA GLY A 68 -1.47 -5.81 -10.96
C GLY A 68 -1.21 -6.90 -11.97
N LYS A 69 -1.51 -6.57 -13.23
CA LYS A 69 -0.76 -7.18 -14.34
C LYS A 69 0.73 -7.16 -13.97
N ALA A 70 1.41 -8.28 -14.17
CA ALA A 70 2.85 -8.38 -13.93
C ALA A 70 3.54 -7.27 -14.73
N ILE A 71 4.36 -6.47 -14.05
CA ILE A 71 5.13 -5.40 -14.68
C ILE A 71 6.51 -5.97 -15.00
N THR A 72 6.97 -5.73 -16.23
CA THR A 72 8.25 -6.27 -16.73
C THR A 72 9.26 -5.17 -16.97
N VAL A 73 10.56 -5.52 -16.94
CA VAL A 73 11.63 -4.58 -17.31
C VAL A 73 11.46 -4.15 -18.76
N GLY A 74 11.62 -2.86 -19.03
CA GLY A 74 11.39 -2.21 -20.31
C GLY A 74 9.97 -1.68 -20.51
N GLN A 75 9.02 -2.04 -19.65
CA GLN A 75 7.64 -1.58 -19.76
C GLN A 75 7.51 -0.10 -19.36
N THR A 76 6.72 0.65 -20.13
CA THR A 76 6.32 2.02 -19.77
C THR A 76 5.13 1.98 -18.80
N VAL A 77 5.27 2.68 -17.68
CA VAL A 77 4.29 2.77 -16.60
C VAL A 77 4.14 4.22 -16.15
N ILE A 78 3.09 4.51 -15.39
CA ILE A 78 2.84 5.83 -14.82
C ILE A 78 3.06 5.76 -13.31
N THR A 79 3.84 6.69 -12.78
CA THR A 79 4.09 6.75 -11.35
C THR A 79 4.40 8.16 -10.84
N LYS A 80 4.37 8.32 -9.51
CA LYS A 80 4.56 9.61 -8.83
C LYS A 80 6.05 9.96 -8.77
N HIS A 81 6.42 11.11 -9.32
CA HIS A 81 7.76 11.66 -9.23
C HIS A 81 7.97 12.42 -7.90
N ARG A 82 9.23 12.75 -7.57
CA ARG A 82 9.60 13.48 -6.33
C ARG A 82 8.88 14.82 -6.19
N ASN A 83 8.55 15.46 -7.31
CA ASN A 83 7.77 16.70 -7.35
C ASN A 83 6.25 16.49 -7.09
N THR A 84 5.83 15.28 -6.72
CA THR A 84 4.46 14.86 -6.39
C THR A 84 3.47 14.81 -7.55
N ARG A 85 3.92 15.02 -8.79
CA ARG A 85 3.13 14.80 -10.02
C ARG A 85 3.37 13.40 -10.57
N TYR A 86 2.50 12.97 -11.48
CA TYR A 86 2.60 11.66 -12.11
C TYR A 86 3.16 11.81 -13.52
N TYR A 87 4.07 10.92 -13.90
CA TYR A 87 4.68 10.92 -15.23
C TYR A 87 4.78 9.50 -15.76
N SER A 88 4.85 9.37 -17.07
CA SER A 88 5.32 8.16 -17.72
C SER A 88 6.81 7.96 -17.41
N CYS A 89 7.17 6.72 -17.14
CA CYS A 89 8.53 6.30 -16.84
C CYS A 89 8.72 4.87 -17.34
N ARG A 90 9.98 4.46 -17.52
CA ARG A 90 10.34 3.12 -17.96
C ARG A 90 10.84 2.30 -16.79
N VAL A 91 10.34 1.09 -16.64
CA VAL A 91 10.85 0.14 -15.64
C VAL A 91 12.21 -0.35 -16.10
N ILE A 92 13.24 -0.12 -15.30
CA ILE A 92 14.62 -0.52 -15.62
C ILE A 92 15.10 -1.70 -14.78
N GLY A 93 14.42 -2.01 -13.68
CA GLY A 93 14.74 -3.15 -12.83
C GLY A 93 13.55 -3.59 -11.97
N VAL A 94 13.49 -4.89 -11.69
CA VAL A 94 12.55 -5.47 -10.73
C VAL A 94 13.37 -6.27 -9.75
N THR A 95 13.28 -5.91 -8.47
CA THR A 95 13.97 -6.59 -7.38
C THR A 95 12.96 -7.06 -6.34
N SER A 96 13.26 -8.12 -5.63
CA SER A 96 12.49 -8.53 -4.45
C SER A 96 13.17 -7.97 -3.22
N GLN A 97 12.43 -7.22 -2.41
CA GLN A 97 12.89 -6.68 -1.15
C GLN A 97 12.19 -7.42 0.00
N LEU A 98 13.00 -7.86 0.97
CA LEU A 98 12.50 -8.42 2.22
C LEU A 98 12.20 -7.28 3.18
N PHE A 99 11.03 -7.32 3.78
CA PHE A 99 10.56 -6.45 4.85
C PHE A 99 10.14 -7.28 6.04
N TYR A 100 10.18 -6.67 7.22
CA TYR A 100 9.66 -7.23 8.46
C TYR A 100 8.33 -6.58 8.81
N GLU A 101 7.46 -7.42 9.36
CA GLU A 101 6.20 -7.04 9.93
C GLU A 101 6.39 -6.84 11.43
N VAL A 102 6.07 -5.65 11.92
CA VAL A 102 6.28 -5.28 13.33
C VAL A 102 5.05 -4.57 13.89
N MET A 103 4.76 -4.83 15.16
CA MET A 103 3.75 -4.11 15.95
C MET A 103 4.43 -3.29 17.01
N PHE A 104 4.31 -1.98 16.95
CA PHE A 104 4.88 -1.06 17.93
C PHE A 104 4.09 -1.10 19.25
N ASP A 105 4.74 -0.69 20.33
CA ASP A 105 4.14 -0.68 21.66
C ASP A 105 2.93 0.27 21.79
N ASP A 106 2.80 1.24 20.88
CA ASP A 106 1.65 2.15 20.79
C ASP A 106 0.45 1.55 20.03
N GLY A 107 0.58 0.29 19.56
CA GLY A 107 -0.44 -0.43 18.81
C GLY A 107 -0.45 -0.13 17.31
N SER A 108 0.43 0.75 16.82
CA SER A 108 0.64 0.91 15.38
C SER A 108 1.41 -0.29 14.79
N PHE A 109 1.34 -0.46 13.48
CA PHE A 109 2.01 -1.57 12.79
C PHE A 109 2.69 -1.11 11.50
N SER A 110 3.75 -1.81 11.10
CA SER A 110 4.43 -1.63 9.82
C SER A 110 4.61 -2.99 9.15
N LEU A 111 4.49 -3.00 7.81
CA LEU A 111 4.71 -4.17 6.95
C LEU A 111 5.93 -3.99 6.04
N ASP A 112 6.68 -2.92 6.27
CA ASP A 112 7.72 -2.40 5.40
C ASP A 112 8.95 -1.90 6.17
N THR A 113 9.16 -2.45 7.36
CA THR A 113 10.38 -2.21 8.15
C THR A 113 11.54 -2.99 7.52
N PHE A 114 12.69 -2.35 7.29
CA PHE A 114 13.84 -3.07 6.75
C PHE A 114 14.51 -3.94 7.83
N PRO A 115 15.12 -5.10 7.45
CA PRO A 115 15.88 -5.91 8.40
C PRO A 115 17.00 -5.14 9.12
N GLU A 116 17.66 -4.20 8.42
CA GLU A 116 18.70 -3.31 8.97
C GLU A 116 18.19 -2.27 9.98
N ASP A 117 16.88 -1.98 9.98
CA ASP A 117 16.28 -1.06 10.94
C ASP A 117 16.05 -1.74 12.30
N ILE A 118 16.15 -3.06 12.40
CA ILE A 118 16.15 -3.77 13.68
C ILE A 118 17.53 -3.65 14.33
N VAL A 119 17.62 -2.88 15.42
CA VAL A 119 18.89 -2.62 16.10
C VAL A 119 19.16 -3.55 17.27
N SER A 120 18.14 -4.27 17.76
CA SER A 120 18.28 -5.23 18.87
C SER A 120 18.96 -6.54 18.46
N ARG A 121 19.05 -6.83 17.16
CA ARG A 121 19.64 -8.05 16.58
C ARG A 121 20.20 -7.73 15.20
N ASP A 122 21.37 -8.27 14.89
CA ASP A 122 21.91 -8.21 13.53
C ASP A 122 21.16 -9.19 12.61
N CYS A 123 20.01 -8.72 12.10
CA CYS A 123 19.10 -9.53 11.30
C CYS A 123 19.66 -9.87 9.90
N LEU A 124 20.58 -9.05 9.38
CA LEU A 124 21.24 -9.32 8.11
C LEU A 124 22.18 -10.52 8.19
N ARG A 125 22.83 -10.72 9.34
CA ARG A 125 23.75 -11.85 9.55
C ARG A 125 23.09 -13.06 10.19
N LEU A 126 22.20 -12.84 11.15
CA LEU A 126 21.62 -13.89 11.98
C LEU A 126 20.21 -14.30 11.53
N GLY A 127 19.68 -13.67 10.49
CA GLY A 127 18.31 -13.88 10.04
C GLY A 127 17.26 -13.25 10.97
N PRO A 128 15.97 -13.45 10.64
CA PRO A 128 14.86 -12.80 11.32
C PRO A 128 14.75 -13.21 12.80
N PRO A 129 14.19 -12.32 13.66
CA PRO A 129 13.78 -12.67 15.02
C PRO A 129 12.70 -13.76 15.03
N ALA A 130 12.43 -14.33 16.21
CA ALA A 130 11.28 -15.23 16.38
C ALA A 130 9.97 -14.43 16.41
N GLU A 131 8.88 -15.02 15.90
CA GLU A 131 7.55 -14.40 15.97
C GLU A 131 7.15 -14.11 17.43
N GLY A 132 6.70 -12.88 17.69
CA GLY A 132 6.40 -12.35 19.01
C GLY A 132 7.60 -11.81 19.80
N GLU A 133 8.83 -11.95 19.28
CA GLU A 133 10.04 -11.43 19.94
C GLU A 133 10.02 -9.90 20.01
N VAL A 134 10.40 -9.36 21.17
CA VAL A 134 10.49 -7.91 21.39
C VAL A 134 11.78 -7.40 20.75
N VAL A 135 11.63 -6.44 19.85
CA VAL A 135 12.70 -5.83 19.07
C VAL A 135 12.73 -4.32 19.26
N GLN A 136 13.87 -3.70 18.94
CA GLN A 136 13.99 -2.25 18.82
C GLN A 136 14.18 -1.87 17.36
N VAL A 137 13.31 -0.97 16.88
CA VAL A 137 13.32 -0.49 15.50
C VAL A 137 13.82 0.95 15.47
N LYS A 138 14.79 1.23 14.60
CA LYS A 138 15.23 2.59 14.30
C LYS A 138 14.33 3.20 13.24
N TRP A 139 13.66 4.28 13.59
CA TRP A 139 12.76 4.98 12.66
C TRP A 139 13.50 6.09 11.88
N PRO A 140 12.99 6.56 10.73
CA PRO A 140 13.63 7.63 9.95
C PRO A 140 13.82 8.96 10.69
N ASP A 141 13.13 9.19 11.80
CA ASP A 141 13.35 10.35 12.67
C ASP A 141 14.61 10.21 13.57
N GLY A 142 15.30 9.06 13.47
CA GLY A 142 16.50 8.72 14.21
C GLY A 142 16.23 8.13 15.61
N LYS A 143 14.97 8.01 16.04
CA LYS A 143 14.61 7.46 17.34
C LYS A 143 14.43 5.96 17.29
N LEU A 144 14.54 5.34 18.46
CA LEU A 144 14.31 3.92 18.66
C LEU A 144 12.93 3.70 19.27
N TYR A 145 12.18 2.76 18.70
CA TYR A 145 10.86 2.38 19.14
C TYR A 145 10.83 0.90 19.51
N GLY A 146 10.19 0.58 20.62
CA GLY A 146 9.91 -0.81 21.00
C GLY A 146 8.80 -1.37 20.10
N ALA A 147 9.01 -2.59 19.62
CA ALA A 147 8.04 -3.31 18.81
C ALA A 147 8.14 -4.82 19.05
N LYS A 148 7.14 -5.55 18.56
CA LYS A 148 7.15 -7.00 18.46
C LYS A 148 7.24 -7.41 17.00
N TYR A 149 8.17 -8.30 16.70
CA TYR A 149 8.30 -8.90 15.39
C TYR A 149 7.14 -9.88 15.15
N LEU A 150 6.51 -9.81 13.98
CA LEU A 150 5.35 -10.64 13.63
C LEU A 150 5.63 -11.59 12.47
N GLY A 151 6.58 -11.25 11.60
CA GLY A 151 6.87 -12.07 10.43
C GLY A 151 7.65 -11.32 9.35
N THR A 152 7.82 -11.99 8.22
CA THR A 152 8.46 -11.42 7.03
C THR A 152 7.47 -11.21 5.90
N ASN A 153 7.59 -10.08 5.22
CA ASN A 153 6.88 -9.75 4.00
C ASN A 153 7.89 -9.59 2.85
N THR A 154 7.70 -10.30 1.74
CA THR A 154 8.53 -10.09 0.54
C THR A 154 7.74 -9.29 -0.48
N ALA A 155 8.20 -8.09 -0.79
CA ALA A 155 7.56 -7.18 -1.74
C ALA A 155 8.43 -6.96 -2.97
N HIS A 156 7.80 -6.91 -4.14
CA HIS A 156 8.49 -6.52 -5.38
C HIS A 156 8.67 -5.01 -5.43
N MET A 157 9.91 -4.59 -5.60
CA MET A 157 10.35 -3.22 -5.81
C MET A 157 10.68 -3.02 -7.29
N TYR A 158 10.23 -1.91 -7.83
CA TYR A 158 10.42 -1.56 -9.23
C TYR A 158 11.27 -0.30 -9.30
N GLN A 159 12.40 -0.41 -9.97
CA GLN A 159 13.23 0.73 -10.30
C GLN A 159 12.74 1.31 -11.63
N VAL A 160 12.35 2.58 -11.61
CA VAL A 160 11.85 3.30 -12.77
C VAL A 160 12.77 4.46 -13.12
N GLU A 161 12.86 4.76 -14.42
CA GLU A 161 13.60 5.87 -14.99
C GLU A 161 12.62 6.82 -15.70
N PHE A 162 12.66 8.10 -15.34
CA PHE A 162 11.88 9.17 -15.95
C PHE A 162 12.62 9.76 -17.17
N GLU A 163 11.91 10.53 -18.00
CA GLU A 163 12.49 11.17 -19.20
C GLU A 163 13.63 12.16 -18.88
N ASP A 164 13.65 12.72 -17.67
CA ASP A 164 14.73 13.58 -17.19
C ASP A 164 15.97 12.81 -16.71
N GLY A 165 15.97 11.47 -16.84
CA GLY A 165 17.02 10.57 -16.38
C GLY A 165 17.01 10.30 -14.88
N SER A 166 16.07 10.89 -14.12
CA SER A 166 15.92 10.60 -12.70
C SER A 166 15.40 9.18 -12.48
N GLN A 167 15.82 8.57 -11.37
CA GLN A 167 15.42 7.21 -11.02
C GLN A 167 14.81 7.15 -9.62
N ILE A 168 13.78 6.32 -9.47
CA ILE A 168 13.06 6.09 -8.21
C ILE A 168 12.79 4.59 -8.08
N VAL A 169 12.90 4.08 -6.86
CA VAL A 169 12.48 2.72 -6.51
C VAL A 169 11.17 2.79 -5.74
N MET A 170 10.20 1.96 -6.10
CA MET A 170 8.87 1.97 -5.47
C MET A 170 8.14 0.64 -5.52
N LYS A 171 7.10 0.51 -4.68
CA LYS A 171 6.27 -0.70 -4.56
C LYS A 171 5.30 -0.81 -5.73
N ARG A 172 4.81 -2.04 -5.99
CA ARG A 172 3.82 -2.31 -7.06
C ARG A 172 2.57 -1.43 -6.97
N GLU A 173 2.09 -1.16 -5.76
CA GLU A 173 0.86 -0.43 -5.46
C GLU A 173 0.90 1.04 -5.93
N GLU A 174 2.10 1.60 -6.08
CA GLU A 174 2.32 2.98 -6.48
C GLU A 174 2.41 3.16 -8.02
N ILE A 175 2.39 2.05 -8.76
CA ILE A 175 2.63 2.02 -10.20
C ILE A 175 1.34 1.68 -10.94
N TYR A 176 1.05 2.47 -11.98
CA TYR A 176 -0.10 2.26 -12.85
C TYR A 176 0.36 1.85 -14.24
N THR A 177 -0.25 0.81 -14.81
CA THR A 177 -0.02 0.48 -16.22
C THR A 177 -0.80 1.43 -17.14
N LEU A 178 -0.36 1.61 -18.38
CA LEU A 178 -1.04 2.49 -19.35
C LEU A 178 -2.48 2.05 -19.65
N ASP A 179 -2.77 0.76 -19.48
CA ASP A 179 -4.10 0.18 -19.69
C ASP A 179 -5.03 0.33 -18.47
N GLU A 180 -4.50 0.72 -17.31
CA GLU A 180 -5.26 0.81 -16.06
C GLU A 180 -6.03 2.14 -15.97
N GLU A 181 -7.27 2.09 -15.46
CA GLU A 181 -8.02 3.31 -15.16
C GLU A 181 -7.31 4.09 -14.04
N LEU A 182 -6.57 5.13 -14.42
CA LEU A 182 -5.91 6.01 -13.44
C LEU A 182 -6.93 6.63 -12.46
N PRO A 183 -6.66 6.60 -11.14
CA PRO A 183 -7.48 7.28 -10.16
C PRO A 183 -7.66 8.75 -10.51
N LYS A 184 -8.82 9.34 -10.19
CA LYS A 184 -9.10 10.77 -10.50
C LYS A 184 -8.05 11.74 -9.94
N ARG A 185 -7.40 11.39 -8.83
CA ARG A 185 -6.30 12.16 -8.22
C ARG A 185 -5.02 12.13 -9.06
N VAL A 186 -4.79 11.03 -9.77
CA VAL A 186 -3.66 10.85 -10.69
C VAL A 186 -3.94 11.63 -11.98
N LYS A 187 -5.11 11.45 -12.60
CA LYS A 187 -5.51 12.19 -13.81
C LYS A 187 -5.47 13.72 -13.65
N ALA A 188 -5.76 14.24 -12.46
CA ALA A 188 -5.73 15.67 -12.20
C ALA A 188 -4.31 16.25 -12.00
N ARG A 189 -3.29 15.39 -11.89
CA ARG A 189 -1.89 15.73 -11.56
C ARG A 189 -0.89 15.05 -12.50
N LEU A 190 -1.39 14.48 -13.60
CA LEU A 190 -0.62 14.00 -14.74
C LEU A 190 -0.21 15.22 -15.58
#